data_AF-A0A848WWR3-F1
#
_entry.id   AF-A0A848WWR3-F1
#
_cell.length_a   1.000
_cell.length_b   1.000
_cell.length_c   1.000
_cell.angle_alpha   90.00
_cell.angle_beta   90.00
_cell.angle_gamma   90.00
#
_symmetry.space_group_name_H-M   'P 1'
#
loop_
_entity.id
_entity.type
_entity.pdbx_description
1 polymer ?
#
loop_
_entity_poly.entity_id
_entity_poly.type
_entity_poly.pdbx_seq_one_letter_code
_entity_poly.pdbx_strand_id
1 'polypeptide(L)'
;MPREKTITKSRTETIAAILIFAIGVPAMILLHELGHYLAAISFGHKAHLSFASVFYVSTEGRIPQSHHFWITAAGPFANLGSAIVAVFALRRFTKTTERSKYQWWLIWIISVFVSAGGRGFVKVFSPEGADEAYLAVHLGMPEIAGPLIMAVPSIVFAFFLFRFHWLNSSLGTLLLGWAGGICGMTLWLKVIGRMVMP
;
A
#
# COMPACT_ATOMS: atom_id res chain seq x y z
N MET A 1 42.64 -3.99 1.60
CA MET A 1 41.34 -3.36 1.25
C MET A 1 40.58 -4.31 0.35
N PRO A 2 39.47 -4.91 0.80
CA PRO A 2 38.65 -5.76 -0.06
C PRO A 2 38.06 -4.92 -1.20
N ARG A 3 38.28 -5.34 -2.45
CA ARG A 3 37.64 -4.72 -3.62
C ARG A 3 36.13 -4.82 -3.45
N GLU A 4 35.44 -3.69 -3.42
CA GLU A 4 34.01 -3.62 -3.66
C GLU A 4 33.72 -4.30 -4.99
N LYS A 5 33.22 -5.54 -4.95
CA LYS A 5 32.53 -6.10 -6.09
C LYS A 5 31.24 -5.31 -6.19
N THR A 6 31.19 -4.35 -7.10
CA THR A 6 29.95 -3.73 -7.53
C THR A 6 29.11 -4.86 -8.13
N ILE A 7 28.22 -5.45 -7.32
CA ILE A 7 27.26 -6.44 -7.79
C ILE A 7 26.29 -5.66 -8.68
N THR A 8 26.62 -5.54 -9.96
CA THR A 8 25.70 -5.02 -10.96
C THR A 8 24.51 -5.96 -11.00
N LYS A 9 23.40 -5.54 -10.40
CA LYS A 9 22.13 -6.26 -10.44
C LYS A 9 21.76 -6.54 -11.90
N SER A 10 21.21 -7.72 -12.15
CA SER A 10 20.83 -8.09 -13.52
C SER A 10 19.77 -7.10 -14.04
N ARG A 11 19.87 -6.72 -15.32
CA ARG A 11 18.83 -5.91 -15.98
C ARG A 11 17.45 -6.53 -15.81
N THR A 12 17.37 -7.86 -15.83
CA THR A 12 16.15 -8.65 -15.62
C THR A 12 15.51 -8.40 -14.26
N GLU A 13 16.29 -8.34 -13.17
CA GLU A 13 15.75 -8.04 -11.84
C GLU A 13 15.19 -6.62 -11.75
N THR A 14 15.83 -5.66 -12.42
CA THR A 14 15.35 -4.28 -12.44
C THR A 14 14.06 -4.12 -13.23
N ILE A 15 13.98 -4.74 -14.40
CA ILE A 15 12.75 -4.79 -15.20
C ILE A 15 11.62 -5.45 -14.41
N ALA A 16 11.91 -6.57 -13.73
CA ALA A 16 10.92 -7.24 -12.89
C ALA A 16 10.40 -6.33 -11.76
N ALA A 17 11.29 -5.61 -11.06
CA ALA A 17 10.88 -4.67 -10.02
C ALA A 17 9.96 -3.56 -10.57
N ILE A 18 10.31 -2.96 -11.72
CA ILE A 18 9.50 -1.92 -12.37
C ILE A 18 8.10 -2.46 -12.69
N LEU A 19 8.01 -3.62 -13.34
CA LEU A 19 6.72 -4.22 -13.73
C LEU A 19 5.88 -4.62 -12.52
N ILE A 20 6.51 -5.24 -11.51
CA ILE A 20 5.82 -5.66 -10.28
C ILE A 20 5.26 -4.44 -9.54
N PHE A 21 6.00 -3.34 -9.45
CA PHE A 21 5.47 -2.12 -8.82
C PHE A 21 4.41 -1.44 -9.67
N ALA A 22 4.57 -1.39 -11.00
CA ALA A 22 3.60 -0.79 -11.91
C ALA A 22 2.22 -1.46 -11.82
N ILE A 23 2.18 -2.78 -11.62
CA ILE A 23 0.92 -3.54 -11.44
C ILE A 23 0.50 -3.57 -9.97
N GLY A 24 1.47 -3.76 -9.08
CA GLY A 24 1.25 -3.98 -7.67
C GLY A 24 0.68 -2.76 -6.95
N VAL A 25 1.11 -1.53 -7.28
CA VAL A 25 0.55 -0.32 -6.65
C VAL A 25 -0.95 -0.16 -6.92
N PRO A 26 -1.45 -0.26 -8.17
CA PRO A 26 -2.88 -0.37 -8.44
C PRO A 26 -3.58 -1.50 -7.68
N ALA A 27 -2.98 -2.69 -7.61
CA ALA A 27 -3.54 -3.79 -6.85
C ALA A 27 -3.68 -3.47 -5.35
N MET A 28 -2.77 -2.68 -4.78
CA MET A 28 -2.87 -2.22 -3.39
C MET A 28 -3.97 -1.17 -3.18
N ILE A 29 -4.24 -0.30 -4.18
CA ILE A 29 -5.42 0.58 -4.14
C ILE A 29 -6.69 -0.29 -4.10
N LEU A 30 -6.76 -1.33 -4.93
CA LEU A 30 -7.92 -2.22 -4.94
C LEU A 30 -8.06 -3.02 -3.65
N LEU A 31 -6.96 -3.46 -3.04
CA LEU A 31 -7.01 -4.14 -1.75
C LEU A 31 -7.58 -3.22 -0.66
N HIS A 32 -7.19 -1.94 -0.69
CA HIS A 32 -7.71 -0.93 0.22
C HIS A 32 -9.22 -0.73 0.04
N GLU A 33 -9.68 -0.50 -1.19
CA GLU A 33 -11.10 -0.35 -1.49
C GLU A 33 -11.89 -1.63 -1.20
N LEU A 34 -11.30 -2.81 -1.44
CA LEU A 34 -11.90 -4.09 -1.07
C LEU A 34 -12.15 -4.19 0.44
N GLY A 35 -11.29 -3.60 1.27
CA GLY A 35 -11.51 -3.50 2.71
C GLY A 35 -12.81 -2.77 3.04
N HIS A 36 -13.03 -1.58 2.46
CA HIS A 36 -14.27 -0.82 2.62
C HIS A 36 -15.49 -1.60 2.12
N TYR A 37 -15.38 -2.23 0.96
CA TYR A 37 -16.45 -3.01 0.34
C TYR A 37 -16.90 -4.20 1.21
N LEU A 38 -15.94 -5.00 1.68
CA LEU A 38 -16.24 -6.16 2.53
C LEU A 38 -16.85 -5.73 3.87
N ALA A 39 -16.35 -4.64 4.47
CA ALA A 39 -16.94 -4.09 5.68
C ALA A 39 -18.40 -3.65 5.44
N ALA A 40 -18.67 -2.92 4.36
CA ALA A 40 -20.02 -2.46 4.03
C ALA A 40 -21.01 -3.61 3.86
N ILE A 41 -20.63 -4.67 3.12
CA ILE A 41 -21.47 -5.86 2.94
C ILE A 41 -21.66 -6.62 4.26
N SER A 42 -20.63 -6.70 5.11
CA SER A 42 -20.75 -7.36 6.41
C SER A 42 -21.78 -6.72 7.34
N PHE A 43 -22.03 -5.41 7.18
CA PHE A 43 -23.09 -4.66 7.88
C PHE A 43 -24.45 -4.68 7.14
N GLY A 44 -24.57 -5.44 6.05
CA GLY A 44 -25.81 -5.58 5.28
C GLY A 44 -26.08 -4.46 4.27
N HIS A 45 -25.12 -3.57 4.00
CA HIS A 45 -25.31 -2.49 3.01
C HIS A 45 -25.08 -3.00 1.59
N LYS A 46 -25.76 -2.38 0.62
CA LYS A 46 -25.45 -2.57 -0.79
C LYS A 46 -24.23 -1.73 -1.13
N ALA A 47 -23.14 -2.36 -1.56
CA ALA A 47 -21.90 -1.71 -1.93
C ALA A 47 -21.53 -2.00 -3.38
N HIS A 48 -20.90 -1.03 -4.03
CA HIS A 48 -20.34 -1.13 -5.38
C HIS A 48 -18.86 -0.70 -5.30
N LEU A 49 -17.98 -1.58 -5.74
CA LEU A 49 -16.55 -1.33 -5.82
C LEU A 49 -16.24 -0.68 -7.18
N SER A 50 -15.65 0.51 -7.15
CA SER A 50 -15.10 1.19 -8.33
C SER A 50 -13.56 1.18 -8.26
N PHE A 51 -12.90 1.59 -9.34
CA PHE A 51 -11.44 1.50 -9.51
C PHE A 51 -10.58 2.20 -8.45
N ALA A 52 -11.14 3.15 -7.70
CA ALA A 52 -10.44 3.89 -6.66
C ALA A 52 -11.37 4.38 -5.53
N SER A 53 -12.57 3.80 -5.42
CA SER A 53 -13.55 4.19 -4.41
C SER A 53 -14.60 3.10 -4.21
N VAL A 54 -15.24 3.09 -3.04
CA VAL A 54 -16.45 2.29 -2.78
C VAL A 54 -17.65 3.21 -2.59
N PHE A 55 -18.73 2.92 -3.31
CA PHE A 55 -20.04 3.53 -3.11
C PHE A 55 -20.93 2.56 -2.35
N TYR A 56 -21.61 3.01 -1.30
CA TYR A 56 -22.51 2.15 -0.54
C TYR A 56 -23.75 2.91 -0.09
N VAL A 57 -24.89 2.21 -0.08
CA VAL A 57 -26.19 2.76 0.26
C VAL A 57 -26.85 1.86 1.31
N SER A 58 -27.46 2.48 2.33
CA SER A 58 -28.26 1.73 3.29
C SER A 58 -29.53 1.20 2.62
N THR A 59 -29.87 -0.04 2.91
CA THR A 59 -31.15 -0.64 2.54
C THR A 59 -32.30 -0.19 3.43
N GLU A 60 -32.01 0.32 4.62
CA GLU A 60 -32.99 0.65 5.68
C GLU A 60 -33.09 2.16 5.98
N GLY A 61 -32.42 3.01 5.19
CA GLY A 61 -32.49 4.47 5.32
C GLY A 61 -31.14 5.12 5.66
N ARG A 62 -30.95 5.60 6.89
CA ARG A 62 -29.68 6.24 7.30
C ARG A 62 -28.69 5.19 7.82
N ILE A 63 -27.44 5.26 7.37
CA ILE A 63 -26.37 4.38 7.86
C ILE A 63 -26.00 4.81 9.28
N PRO A 64 -25.99 3.89 10.27
CA PRO A 64 -25.50 4.18 11.62
C PRO A 64 -24.09 4.74 11.62
N GLN A 65 -23.81 5.73 12.47
CA GLN A 65 -22.48 6.35 12.57
C GLN A 65 -21.38 5.30 12.85
N SER A 66 -21.67 4.30 13.67
CA SER A 66 -20.77 3.19 13.98
C SER A 66 -20.40 2.37 12.74
N HIS A 67 -21.34 2.15 11.81
CA HIS A 67 -21.05 1.45 10.56
C HIS A 67 -20.12 2.28 9.68
N HIS A 68 -20.38 3.58 9.55
CA HIS A 68 -19.49 4.48 8.81
C HIS A 68 -18.06 4.45 9.34
N PHE A 69 -17.88 4.50 10.66
CA PHE A 69 -16.56 4.40 11.28
C PHE A 69 -15.82 3.13 10.86
N TRP A 70 -16.44 1.96 11.02
CA TRP A 70 -15.80 0.68 10.70
C TRP A 70 -15.57 0.48 9.20
N ILE A 71 -16.52 0.92 8.37
CA ILE A 71 -16.35 0.89 6.91
C ILE A 71 -15.15 1.74 6.52
N THR A 72 -15.06 2.98 6.99
CA THR A 72 -13.92 3.88 6.70
C THR A 72 -12.60 3.35 7.28
N ALA A 73 -12.60 2.71 8.44
CA ALA A 73 -11.39 2.13 9.03
C ALA A 73 -10.87 0.89 8.28
N ALA A 74 -11.73 0.16 7.58
CA ALA A 74 -11.39 -1.11 6.97
C ALA A 74 -10.31 -1.00 5.88
N GLY A 75 -10.35 0.04 5.04
CA GLY A 75 -9.33 0.28 4.02
C GLY A 75 -7.93 0.53 4.61
N PRO A 76 -7.76 1.50 5.52
CA PRO A 76 -6.50 1.73 6.22
C PRO A 76 -5.98 0.47 6.94
N PHE A 77 -6.87 -0.29 7.59
CA PHE A 77 -6.50 -1.55 8.24
C PHE A 77 -6.07 -2.64 7.26
N ALA A 78 -6.67 -2.75 6.08
CA ALA A 78 -6.24 -3.71 5.06
C ALA A 78 -4.79 -3.41 4.59
N ASN A 79 -4.46 -2.13 4.36
CA ASN A 79 -3.10 -1.72 4.02
C ASN A 79 -2.12 -1.94 5.18
N LEU A 80 -2.50 -1.53 6.40
CA LEU A 80 -1.65 -1.70 7.57
C LEU A 80 -1.37 -3.18 7.86
N GLY A 81 -2.41 -4.01 7.88
CA GLY A 81 -2.30 -5.44 8.14
C GLY A 81 -1.43 -6.15 7.10
N SER A 82 -1.63 -5.85 5.82
CA SER A 82 -0.82 -6.44 4.74
C SER A 82 0.64 -5.98 4.79
N ALA A 83 0.91 -4.72 5.12
CA ALA A 83 2.27 -4.20 5.32
C ALA A 83 2.97 -4.88 6.51
N ILE A 84 2.27 -5.11 7.63
CA ILE A 84 2.82 -5.84 8.79
C ILE A 84 3.25 -7.24 8.38
N VAL A 85 2.36 -8.01 7.74
CA VAL A 85 2.66 -9.36 7.25
C VAL A 85 3.85 -9.34 6.29
N ALA A 86 3.88 -8.37 5.38
CA ALA A 86 4.96 -8.21 4.41
C ALA A 86 6.31 -7.89 5.06
N VAL A 87 6.36 -7.05 6.10
CA VAL A 87 7.60 -6.79 6.85
C VAL A 87 8.11 -8.07 7.51
N PHE A 88 7.23 -8.85 8.16
CA PHE A 88 7.64 -10.13 8.75
C PHE A 88 8.15 -11.12 7.70
N ALA A 89 7.51 -11.18 6.54
CA ALA A 89 7.98 -11.98 5.40
C ALA A 89 9.35 -11.50 4.90
N LEU A 90 9.55 -10.19 4.73
CA LEU A 90 10.81 -9.59 4.26
C LEU A 90 11.97 -9.91 5.21
N ARG A 91 11.72 -9.89 6.53
CA ARG A 91 12.73 -10.26 7.54
C ARG A 91 13.24 -11.69 7.35
N ARG A 92 12.44 -12.63 6.84
CA ARG A 92 12.92 -14.00 6.56
C ARG A 92 14.03 -14.04 5.51
N PHE A 93 14.04 -13.08 4.58
CA PHE A 93 15.05 -13.00 3.53
C PHE A 93 16.34 -12.30 3.96
N THR A 94 16.39 -11.63 5.11
CA THR A 94 17.61 -10.92 5.57
C THR A 94 18.80 -11.82 5.86
N LYS A 95 18.56 -13.10 6.17
CA LYS A 95 19.62 -14.03 6.60
C LYS A 95 20.32 -14.76 5.44
N THR A 96 19.81 -14.67 4.23
CA THR A 96 20.35 -15.39 3.07
C THR A 96 21.25 -14.50 2.24
N THR A 97 22.50 -14.93 2.02
CA THR A 97 23.51 -14.22 1.20
C THR A 97 23.30 -14.45 -0.29
N GLU A 98 22.84 -15.64 -0.67
CA GLU A 98 22.53 -15.99 -2.05
C GLU A 98 21.02 -16.15 -2.25
N ARG A 99 20.50 -15.59 -3.35
CA ARG A 99 19.07 -15.64 -3.66
C ARG A 99 18.86 -15.93 -5.13
N SER A 100 17.90 -16.82 -5.40
CA SER A 100 17.47 -17.12 -6.76
C SER A 100 16.66 -15.96 -7.35
N LYS A 101 16.51 -15.93 -8.68
CA LYS A 101 15.69 -14.92 -9.37
C LYS A 101 14.24 -14.89 -8.87
N TYR A 102 13.66 -16.05 -8.55
CA TYR A 102 12.28 -16.15 -8.07
C TYR A 102 12.11 -15.61 -6.66
N GLN A 103 13.13 -15.79 -5.80
CA GLN A 103 13.14 -15.17 -4.47
C GLN A 103 13.19 -13.64 -4.58
N TRP A 104 13.93 -13.10 -5.55
CA TRP A 104 13.92 -11.65 -5.81
C TRP A 104 12.57 -11.14 -6.29
N TRP A 105 11.88 -11.87 -7.17
CA TRP A 105 10.53 -11.50 -7.59
C TRP A 105 9.56 -11.47 -6.40
N LEU A 106 9.63 -12.49 -5.54
CA LEU A 106 8.84 -12.52 -4.31
C LEU A 106 9.18 -11.35 -3.37
N ILE A 107 10.46 -11.01 -3.22
CA ILE A 107 10.89 -9.82 -2.47
C ILE A 107 10.29 -8.54 -3.04
N TRP A 108 10.26 -8.38 -4.37
CA TRP A 108 9.64 -7.21 -4.99
C TRP A 108 8.14 -7.14 -4.73
N ILE A 109 7.43 -8.27 -4.82
CA ILE A 109 6.00 -8.35 -4.45
C ILE A 109 5.81 -7.92 -2.99
N ILE A 110 6.58 -8.50 -2.07
CA ILE A 110 6.55 -8.15 -0.64
C ILE A 110 6.84 -6.65 -0.45
N SER A 111 7.78 -6.08 -1.19
CA SER A 111 8.16 -4.67 -1.12
C SER A 111 7.02 -3.73 -1.51
N VAL A 112 6.17 -4.13 -2.46
CA VAL A 112 4.94 -3.39 -2.80
C VAL A 112 3.99 -3.35 -1.59
N PHE A 113 3.74 -4.50 -0.94
CA PHE A 113 2.88 -4.56 0.25
C PHE A 113 3.44 -3.73 1.41
N VAL A 114 4.76 -3.75 1.64
CA VAL A 114 5.38 -2.87 2.66
C VAL A 114 5.20 -1.40 2.27
N SER A 115 5.35 -1.05 0.99
CA SER A 115 5.19 0.32 0.48
C SER A 115 3.75 0.84 0.64
N ALA A 116 2.75 -0.03 0.55
CA ALA A 116 1.34 0.36 0.75
C ALA A 116 1.07 0.87 2.18
N GLY A 117 1.82 0.37 3.16
CA GLY A 117 1.81 0.89 4.53
C GLY A 117 2.34 2.32 4.64
N GLY A 118 2.97 2.87 3.59
CA GLY A 118 3.44 4.25 3.51
C GLY A 118 2.36 5.31 3.25
N ARG A 119 1.12 4.90 2.94
CA ARG A 119 -0.01 5.81 2.62
C ARG A 119 -0.24 6.87 3.69
N GLY A 120 -0.17 6.48 4.97
CA GLY A 120 -0.40 7.38 6.11
C GLY A 120 0.51 8.61 6.07
N PHE A 121 1.78 8.43 5.72
CA PHE A 121 2.73 9.54 5.59
C PHE A 121 2.36 10.53 4.47
N VAL A 122 1.93 10.02 3.30
CA VAL A 122 1.52 10.89 2.19
C VAL A 122 0.30 11.73 2.57
N LYS A 123 -0.64 11.16 3.33
CA LYS A 123 -1.86 11.83 3.77
C LYS A 123 -1.65 12.92 4.82
N VAL A 124 -0.48 13.01 5.45
CA VAL A 124 -0.13 14.14 6.33
C VAL A 124 -0.09 15.46 5.53
N PHE A 125 0.31 15.42 4.26
CA PHE A 125 0.45 16.62 3.42
C PHE A 125 -0.83 17.03 2.69
N SER A 126 -1.85 16.16 2.68
CA SER A 126 -3.17 16.45 2.13
C SER A 126 -4.19 15.57 2.89
N PRO A 127 -4.59 16.01 4.09
CA PRO A 127 -5.52 15.27 4.93
C PRO A 127 -6.94 15.27 4.35
N GLU A 128 -7.28 16.24 3.49
CA GLU A 128 -8.64 16.40 2.97
C GLU A 128 -9.10 15.15 2.23
N GLY A 129 -10.22 14.58 2.67
CA GLY A 129 -10.81 13.38 2.08
C GLY A 129 -10.01 12.09 2.33
N ALA A 130 -9.05 12.08 3.27
CA ALA A 130 -8.41 10.85 3.72
C ALA A 130 -9.30 10.10 4.72
N ASP A 131 -9.27 8.76 4.68
CA ASP A 131 -10.01 7.92 5.63
C ASP A 131 -9.55 8.18 7.07
N GLU A 132 -8.24 8.30 7.25
CA GLU A 132 -7.62 8.55 8.54
C GLU A 132 -8.07 9.88 9.14
N ALA A 133 -8.21 10.91 8.29
CA ALA A 133 -8.70 12.23 8.67
C ALA A 133 -10.17 12.18 9.10
N TYR A 134 -11.02 11.49 8.33
CA TYR A 134 -12.42 11.27 8.69
C TYR A 134 -12.56 10.55 10.03
N LEU A 135 -11.78 9.49 10.27
CA LEU A 135 -11.79 8.76 11.54
C LEU A 135 -11.38 9.64 12.71
N ALA A 136 -10.40 10.53 12.54
CA ALA A 136 -9.98 11.46 13.57
C ALA A 136 -11.11 12.44 13.94
N VAL A 137 -11.74 13.07 12.93
CA VAL A 137 -12.87 13.98 13.14
C VAL A 137 -14.04 13.26 13.82
N HIS A 138 -14.33 12.02 13.43
CA HIS A 138 -15.38 11.20 14.03
C HIS A 138 -15.16 10.96 15.53
N LEU A 139 -13.90 10.91 15.97
CA LEU A 139 -13.51 10.73 17.37
C LEU A 139 -13.36 12.07 18.12
N GLY A 140 -13.74 13.20 17.52
CA GLY A 140 -13.61 14.53 18.12
C GLY A 140 -12.18 15.06 18.14
N MET A 141 -11.29 14.51 17.31
CA MET A 141 -9.91 14.95 17.17
C MET A 141 -9.73 15.89 15.96
N PRO A 142 -8.67 16.70 15.92
CA PRO A 142 -8.32 17.46 14.71
C PRO A 142 -8.10 16.54 13.51
N GLU A 143 -8.48 17.00 12.31
CA GLU A 143 -8.40 16.23 11.06
C GLU A 143 -7.00 15.64 10.79
N ILE A 144 -5.95 16.39 11.12
CA ILE A 144 -4.55 15.97 10.93
C ILE A 144 -4.10 14.85 11.88
N ALA A 145 -4.81 14.61 12.99
CA ALA A 145 -4.38 13.65 14.01
C ALA A 145 -4.36 12.22 13.47
N GLY A 146 -5.33 11.82 12.66
CA GLY A 146 -5.41 10.49 12.06
C GLY A 146 -4.22 10.20 11.13
N PRO A 147 -3.95 11.04 10.12
CA PRO A 147 -2.76 10.91 9.28
C PRO A 147 -1.45 10.89 10.08
N LEU A 148 -1.32 11.72 11.13
CA LEU A 148 -0.12 11.71 11.99
C LEU A 148 0.07 10.39 12.74
N ILE A 149 -1.00 9.83 13.31
CA ILE A 149 -0.95 8.52 13.97
C ILE A 149 -0.53 7.43 12.98
N MET A 150 -1.07 7.47 11.76
CA MET A 150 -0.74 6.49 10.71
C MET A 150 0.64 6.73 10.07
N ALA A 151 1.20 7.94 10.15
CA ALA A 151 2.55 8.21 9.69
C ALA A 151 3.63 7.48 10.51
N VAL A 152 3.39 7.24 11.81
CA VAL A 152 4.34 6.52 12.68
C VAL A 152 4.66 5.11 12.14
N PRO A 153 3.68 4.20 11.94
CA PRO A 153 3.96 2.91 11.33
C PRO A 153 4.47 3.02 9.90
N SER A 154 4.01 4.00 9.10
CA SER A 154 4.55 4.25 7.75
C SER A 154 6.06 4.49 7.75
N ILE A 155 6.57 5.32 8.67
CA ILE A 155 8.00 5.61 8.80
C ILE A 155 8.77 4.34 9.21
N VAL A 156 8.22 3.54 10.12
CA VAL A 156 8.82 2.27 10.55
C VAL A 156 8.92 1.28 9.38
N PHE A 157 7.86 1.14 8.57
CA PHE A 157 7.86 0.28 7.40
C PHE A 157 8.85 0.76 6.32
N ALA A 158 8.87 2.07 6.06
CA ALA A 158 9.85 2.67 5.16
C ALA A 158 11.28 2.36 5.63
N PHE A 159 11.58 2.57 6.92
CA PHE A 159 12.88 2.24 7.50
C PHE A 159 13.27 0.78 7.27
N PHE A 160 12.38 -0.18 7.55
CA PHE A 160 12.67 -1.59 7.32
C PHE A 160 12.90 -1.91 5.84
N LEU A 161 12.10 -1.35 4.94
CA LEU A 161 12.22 -1.55 3.51
C LEU A 161 13.54 -0.98 2.97
N PHE A 162 13.83 0.29 3.26
CA PHE A 162 15.07 0.95 2.87
C PHE A 162 16.30 0.24 3.43
N ARG A 163 16.28 -0.10 4.72
CA ARG A 163 17.38 -0.84 5.35
C ARG A 163 17.60 -2.19 4.67
N PHE A 164 16.54 -2.93 4.39
CA PHE A 164 16.63 -4.21 3.68
C PHE A 164 17.28 -4.02 2.30
N HIS A 165 16.79 -3.09 1.50
CA HIS A 165 17.30 -2.90 0.14
C HIS A 165 18.71 -2.31 0.11
N TRP A 166 19.06 -1.45 1.07
CA TRP A 166 20.42 -0.94 1.26
C TRP A 166 21.42 -2.06 1.55
N LEU A 167 21.14 -2.89 2.56
CA LEU A 167 22.01 -4.00 2.95
C LEU A 167 22.18 -5.06 1.85
N ASN A 168 21.28 -5.09 0.87
CA ASN A 168 21.32 -6.03 -0.24
C ASN A 168 21.66 -5.36 -1.59
N SER A 169 22.22 -4.15 -1.57
CA SER A 169 22.65 -3.40 -2.76
C SER A 169 21.59 -3.32 -3.86
N SER A 170 20.33 -3.17 -3.46
CA SER A 170 19.16 -3.19 -4.35
C SER A 170 18.30 -1.94 -4.22
N LEU A 171 18.79 -0.91 -3.52
CA LEU A 171 18.10 0.35 -3.31
C LEU A 171 17.81 1.08 -4.63
N GLY A 172 18.78 1.15 -5.56
CA GLY A 172 18.55 1.74 -6.88
C GLY A 172 17.41 1.05 -7.65
N THR A 173 17.35 -0.27 -7.59
CA THR A 173 16.25 -1.04 -8.19
C THR A 173 14.90 -0.79 -7.51
N LEU A 174 14.88 -0.64 -6.17
CA LEU A 174 13.66 -0.24 -5.45
C LEU A 174 13.15 1.13 -5.92
N LEU A 175 14.02 2.13 -6.05
CA LEU A 175 13.65 3.48 -6.48
C LEU A 175 13.09 3.47 -7.92
N LEU A 176 13.69 2.69 -8.82
CA LEU A 176 13.14 2.48 -10.17
C LEU A 176 11.80 1.75 -10.12
N GLY A 177 11.64 0.79 -9.20
CA GLY A 177 10.36 0.15 -8.89
C GLY A 177 9.29 1.18 -8.55
N TRP A 178 9.55 2.10 -7.61
CA TRP A 178 8.60 3.17 -7.27
C TRP A 178 8.27 4.09 -8.44
N ALA A 179 9.25 4.45 -9.28
CA ALA A 179 8.96 5.20 -10.50
C ALA A 179 7.99 4.43 -11.42
N GLY A 180 8.17 3.12 -11.57
CA GLY A 180 7.23 2.23 -12.25
C GLY A 180 5.85 2.22 -11.58
N GLY A 181 5.79 2.16 -10.25
CA GLY A 181 4.56 2.21 -9.47
C GLY A 181 3.78 3.52 -9.66
N ILE A 182 4.45 4.67 -9.68
CA ILE A 182 3.82 5.97 -9.97
C ILE A 182 3.22 5.99 -11.39
N CYS A 183 3.97 5.49 -12.37
CA CYS A 183 3.47 5.39 -13.75
C CYS A 183 2.26 4.46 -13.84
N GLY A 184 2.33 3.28 -13.20
CA GLY A 184 1.25 2.31 -13.15
C GLY A 184 -0.01 2.83 -12.46
N MET A 185 0.15 3.51 -11.32
CA MET A 185 -0.94 4.19 -10.62
C MET A 185 -1.58 5.27 -11.50
N THR A 186 -0.77 6.09 -12.18
CA THR A 186 -1.28 7.14 -13.07
C THR A 186 -2.09 6.54 -14.22
N LEU A 187 -1.57 5.48 -14.85
CA LEU A 187 -2.25 4.76 -15.92
C LEU A 187 -3.55 4.11 -15.44
N TRP A 188 -3.54 3.53 -14.24
CA TRP A 188 -4.72 2.94 -13.61
C TRP A 188 -5.81 3.99 -13.39
N LEU A 189 -5.50 5.09 -12.70
CA LEU A 189 -6.49 6.11 -12.33
C LEU A 189 -7.05 6.88 -13.53
N LYS A 190 -6.27 7.03 -14.60
CA LYS A 190 -6.67 7.81 -15.78
C LYS A 190 -7.32 6.97 -16.88
N VAL A 191 -6.93 5.70 -17.03
CA VAL A 191 -7.31 4.89 -18.20
C VAL A 191 -7.86 3.52 -17.77
N ILE A 192 -7.01 2.63 -17.27
CA ILE A 192 -7.36 1.20 -17.12
C ILE A 192 -8.47 1.02 -16.08
N GLY A 193 -8.32 1.62 -14.90
CA GLY A 193 -9.29 1.47 -13.81
C GLY A 193 -10.68 1.91 -14.24
N ARG A 194 -10.78 3.08 -14.88
CA ARG A 194 -12.06 3.62 -15.39
C ARG A 194 -12.72 2.76 -16.46
N MET A 195 -11.93 2.06 -17.27
CA MET A 195 -12.46 1.16 -18.30
C MET A 195 -12.94 -0.17 -17.73
N VAL A 196 -12.22 -0.71 -16.75
CA VAL A 196 -12.47 -2.06 -16.22
C VAL A 196 -13.50 -2.04 -15.08
N MET A 197 -13.48 -1.01 -14.23
CA MET A 197 -14.36 -0.88 -13.05
C MET A 197 -14.83 0.57 -12.89
N PRO A 198 -15.76 1.04 -13.75
CA PRO A 198 -16.35 2.36 -13.63
C PRO A 198 -17.08 2.56 -12.29
#